data_AF-A0A6V8SQ31-F1
#
_entry.id   AF-A0A6V8SQ31-F1
#
_cell.length_a   1.000
_cell.length_b   1.000
_cell.length_c   1.000
_cell.angle_alpha   90.00
_cell.angle_beta   90.00
_cell.angle_gamma   90.00
#
_symmetry.space_group_name_H-M   'P 1'
#
loop_
_entity.id
_entity.type
_entity.pdbx_description
1 polymer ?
#
loop_
_entity_poly.entity_id
_entity_poly.type
_entity_poly.pdbx_seq_one_letter_code
_entity_poly.pdbx_strand_id
1 'polypeptide(L)'
;MVYEKQLSLIEANLKINFEGKSLKFIDPIYRDINRYFLPFLEFIKQIKGKFNITRDKINIRFKHKSPIYINYKTDNYKFTVINYILYLSLFDICTILNAKSSWDYNSESISLYWNKDKSEIYTIPSGKVALIRFEDVTAGDEYLSSDNLEKFRVIADFMFSAGVPFHIAWIPRFVDPPNSIDNDISKHYSLTNANFLFTIEYLLNRGGQIGLHGYTHQYGYEVSAEGTEFNEERNNDEKCIRKRVEAAINTAKKLELPFKFFESPHYAATEFQQSIFEQYFGIIYEDCVGIWGDKIVKSPRNHRTLYIPTPLSYVEGKDGTEKMLDRINNLDEETLASLFYHPYKDFEYITLKNSTNGYPLSEYSESSPLHQIVKALFDKKYSFSKITSLSINNEKNPPIKSFFNLSKLYSFLKFKIKSIK
;
A
#
# COMPACT_ATOMS: atom_id res chain seq x y z
N MET A 1 14.93 -15.25 1.77
CA MET A 1 14.59 -16.12 0.64
C MET A 1 14.06 -15.20 -0.46
N VAL A 2 14.80 -15.03 -1.55
CA VAL A 2 14.32 -14.28 -2.72
C VAL A 2 13.31 -15.21 -3.39
N TYR A 3 12.03 -14.82 -3.43
CA TYR A 3 11.06 -15.55 -4.23
C TYR A 3 11.47 -15.38 -5.70
N GLU A 4 11.78 -16.48 -6.38
CA GLU A 4 11.91 -16.46 -7.84
C GLU A 4 10.55 -16.09 -8.42
N LYS A 5 10.49 -15.05 -9.25
CA LYS A 5 9.24 -14.57 -9.86
C LYS A 5 8.60 -15.71 -10.66
N GLN A 6 7.37 -16.07 -10.31
CA GLN A 6 6.59 -17.08 -11.03
C GLN A 6 5.77 -16.38 -12.11
N LEU A 7 6.45 -16.03 -13.20
CA LEU A 7 5.84 -15.30 -14.30
C LEU A 7 4.89 -16.22 -15.07
N SER A 8 3.60 -15.89 -15.03
CA SER A 8 2.55 -16.53 -15.80
C SER A 8 2.15 -15.63 -16.95
N LEU A 9 1.88 -16.21 -18.12
CA LEU A 9 1.28 -15.49 -19.23
C LEU A 9 -0.13 -15.06 -18.84
N ILE A 10 -0.54 -13.85 -19.23
CA ILE A 10 -1.93 -13.45 -19.20
C ILE A 10 -2.59 -13.92 -20.49
N GLU A 11 -3.75 -14.55 -20.39
CA GLU A 11 -4.55 -14.93 -21.55
C GLU A 11 -5.02 -13.69 -22.33
N ALA A 12 -5.22 -13.82 -23.63
CA ALA A 12 -5.26 -12.74 -24.64
C ALA A 12 -6.40 -11.70 -24.50
N ASN A 13 -7.10 -11.62 -23.36
CA ASN A 13 -8.29 -10.80 -23.17
C ASN A 13 -8.05 -9.46 -22.44
N LEU A 14 -6.96 -9.32 -21.67
CA LEU A 14 -6.67 -8.06 -20.96
C LEU A 14 -6.34 -6.93 -21.94
N LYS A 15 -7.18 -5.90 -21.98
CA LYS A 15 -7.00 -4.73 -22.85
C LYS A 15 -6.30 -3.61 -22.09
N ILE A 16 -5.16 -3.15 -22.60
CA ILE A 16 -4.50 -1.95 -22.09
C ILE A 16 -4.74 -0.80 -23.07
N ASN A 17 -5.27 0.31 -22.55
CA ASN A 17 -5.51 1.53 -23.33
C ASN A 17 -4.63 2.66 -22.79
N PHE A 18 -4.29 3.62 -23.64
CA PHE A 18 -3.61 4.85 -23.26
C PHE A 18 -4.24 6.05 -23.95
N GLU A 19 -4.73 7.04 -23.18
CA GLU A 19 -5.48 8.20 -23.67
C GLU A 19 -6.58 7.81 -24.68
N GLY A 20 -7.39 6.80 -24.31
CA GLY A 20 -8.50 6.29 -25.12
C GLY A 20 -8.10 5.39 -26.30
N LYS A 21 -6.79 5.20 -26.57
CA LYS A 21 -6.31 4.33 -27.65
C LYS A 21 -5.85 2.97 -27.11
N SER A 22 -6.38 1.89 -27.67
CA SER A 22 -5.91 0.54 -27.38
C SER A 22 -4.45 0.32 -27.81
N LEU A 23 -3.65 -0.24 -26.91
CA LEU A 23 -2.27 -0.65 -27.16
C LEU A 23 -2.25 -2.09 -27.69
N LYS A 24 -1.43 -2.33 -28.71
CA LYS A 24 -1.25 -3.64 -29.36
C LYS A 24 0.18 -4.09 -29.13
N PHE A 25 0.37 -4.99 -28.19
CA PHE A 25 1.68 -5.57 -27.91
C PHE A 25 1.95 -6.75 -28.85
N ILE A 26 3.19 -6.83 -29.35
CA ILE A 26 3.65 -8.00 -30.09
C ILE A 26 4.08 -9.05 -29.08
N ASP A 27 4.82 -8.61 -28.05
CA ASP A 27 5.24 -9.44 -26.95
C ASP A 27 4.11 -9.61 -25.91
N PRO A 28 3.97 -10.79 -25.28
CA PRO A 28 2.89 -11.05 -24.34
C PRO A 28 3.04 -10.22 -23.06
N ILE A 29 1.91 -9.97 -22.39
CA ILE A 29 1.87 -9.41 -21.04
C ILE A 29 1.99 -10.58 -20.05
N TYR A 30 2.86 -10.41 -19.05
CA TYR A 30 3.02 -11.38 -17.98
C TYR A 30 2.39 -10.88 -16.69
N ARG A 31 2.14 -11.80 -15.77
CA ARG A 31 1.85 -11.50 -14.36
C ARG A 31 2.79 -12.26 -13.44
N ASP A 32 3.17 -11.63 -12.34
CA ASP A 32 3.73 -12.30 -11.17
C ASP A 32 2.68 -12.26 -10.07
N ILE A 33 2.01 -13.39 -9.84
CA ILE A 33 0.81 -13.48 -9.00
C ILE A 33 -0.30 -12.54 -9.51
N ASN A 34 -0.42 -11.33 -8.96
CA ASN A 34 -1.41 -10.31 -9.30
C ASN A 34 -0.77 -9.03 -9.87
N ARG A 35 0.55 -9.01 -10.08
CA ARG A 35 1.26 -7.85 -10.62
C ARG A 35 1.48 -8.01 -12.11
N TYR A 36 0.96 -7.10 -12.90
CA TYR A 36 1.16 -7.10 -14.36
C TYR A 36 2.52 -6.54 -14.76
N PHE A 37 3.15 -7.18 -15.75
CA PHE A 37 4.42 -6.83 -16.35
C PHE A 37 4.23 -6.64 -17.85
N LEU A 38 4.48 -5.41 -18.34
CA LEU A 38 4.29 -5.04 -19.75
C LEU A 38 5.65 -4.87 -20.44
N PRO A 39 5.77 -5.18 -21.75
CA PRO A 39 6.99 -4.98 -22.51
C PRO A 39 7.25 -3.47 -22.65
N PHE A 40 8.17 -2.97 -21.81
CA PHE A 40 8.26 -1.54 -21.52
C PHE A 40 8.63 -0.71 -22.74
N LEU A 41 9.59 -1.18 -23.54
CA LEU A 41 10.04 -0.43 -24.71
C LEU A 41 8.97 -0.41 -25.82
N GLU A 42 8.17 -1.47 -25.95
CA GLU A 42 7.01 -1.47 -26.86
C GLU A 42 5.97 -0.46 -26.39
N PHE A 43 5.65 -0.47 -25.09
CA PHE A 43 4.74 0.50 -24.48
C PHE A 43 5.16 1.93 -24.83
N ILE A 44 6.41 2.29 -24.56
CA ILE A 44 6.95 3.64 -24.82
C ILE A 44 6.85 4.03 -26.30
N LYS A 45 7.16 3.11 -27.24
CA LYS A 45 7.01 3.39 -28.68
C LYS A 45 5.56 3.67 -29.06
N GLN A 46 4.62 2.87 -28.55
CA GLN A 46 3.20 2.99 -28.89
C GLN A 46 2.58 4.30 -28.40
N ILE A 47 3.07 4.83 -27.27
CA ILE A 47 2.69 6.17 -26.76
C ILE A 47 3.56 7.30 -27.33
N LYS A 48 4.21 7.07 -28.48
CA LYS A 48 5.03 8.03 -29.24
C LYS A 48 6.25 8.57 -28.47
N GLY A 49 6.76 7.81 -27.52
CA GLY A 49 8.01 8.08 -26.83
C GLY A 49 9.22 7.64 -27.65
N LYS A 50 10.31 8.41 -27.55
CA LYS A 50 11.64 8.01 -28.01
C LYS A 50 12.48 7.67 -26.80
N PHE A 51 13.34 6.66 -26.93
CA PHE A 51 14.24 6.30 -25.84
C PHE A 51 15.65 6.04 -26.36
N ASN A 52 16.62 6.23 -25.47
CA ASN A 52 18.00 5.81 -25.67
C ASN A 52 18.44 5.00 -24.44
N ILE A 53 19.11 3.88 -24.66
CA ILE A 53 19.57 2.98 -23.61
C ILE A 53 21.09 3.02 -23.57
N THR A 54 21.65 3.31 -22.41
CA THR A 54 23.10 3.35 -22.19
C THR A 54 23.44 2.64 -20.91
N ARG A 55 24.08 1.47 -20.98
CA ARG A 55 24.48 0.67 -19.81
C ARG A 55 23.32 0.47 -18.83
N ASP A 56 23.31 1.26 -17.75
CA ASP A 56 22.37 1.23 -16.64
C ASP A 56 21.21 2.21 -16.72
N LYS A 57 21.15 2.99 -17.80
CA LYS A 57 20.23 4.11 -17.92
C LYS A 57 19.33 3.97 -19.14
N ILE A 58 18.06 4.32 -18.96
CA ILE A 58 17.11 4.51 -20.04
C ILE A 58 16.67 5.97 -19.98
N ASN A 59 16.94 6.70 -21.06
CA ASN A 59 16.53 8.10 -21.20
C ASN A 59 15.33 8.13 -22.15
N ILE A 60 14.19 8.61 -21.68
CA ILE A 60 12.93 8.65 -22.44
C ILE A 60 12.55 10.10 -22.70
N ARG A 61 12.08 10.38 -23.91
CA ARG A 61 11.63 11.70 -24.35
C ARG A 61 10.28 11.59 -25.03
N PHE A 62 9.37 12.47 -24.64
CA PHE A 62 8.09 12.69 -25.32
C PHE A 62 8.05 14.11 -25.89
N LYS A 63 7.20 14.31 -26.90
CA LYS A 63 6.94 15.66 -27.42
C LYS A 63 6.23 16.47 -26.34
N HIS A 64 6.77 17.63 -25.94
CA HIS A 64 6.19 18.54 -24.94
C HIS A 64 6.07 18.00 -23.50
N LYS A 65 6.89 17.02 -23.11
CA LYS A 65 7.03 16.61 -21.70
C LYS A 65 8.50 16.67 -21.30
N SER A 66 8.74 16.80 -20.00
CA SER A 66 10.08 16.67 -19.43
C SER A 66 10.67 15.29 -19.75
N PRO A 67 11.98 15.21 -20.00
CA PRO A 67 12.67 13.93 -20.18
C PRO A 67 12.59 13.11 -18.88
N ILE A 68 12.48 11.80 -19.05
CA ILE A 68 12.43 10.82 -17.96
C ILE A 68 13.73 10.02 -17.98
N TYR A 69 14.30 9.80 -16.80
CA TYR A 69 15.56 9.10 -16.61
C TYR A 69 15.34 7.94 -15.65
N ILE A 70 15.64 6.72 -16.11
CA ILE A 70 15.58 5.51 -15.29
C ILE A 70 17.00 5.00 -15.14
N ASN A 71 17.39 4.66 -13.91
CA ASN A 71 18.63 3.98 -13.58
C ASN A 71 18.34 2.69 -12.81
N TYR A 72 18.37 1.55 -13.48
CA TYR A 72 17.98 0.27 -12.87
C TYR A 72 18.94 -0.24 -11.78
N LYS A 73 20.10 0.40 -11.58
CA LYS A 73 20.98 0.06 -10.45
C LYS A 73 20.55 0.72 -9.15
N THR A 74 19.92 1.89 -9.23
CA THR A 74 19.55 2.70 -8.07
C THR A 74 18.05 2.72 -7.84
N ASP A 75 17.28 2.64 -8.91
CA ASP A 75 15.84 2.72 -8.85
C ASP A 75 15.28 1.36 -8.43
N ASN A 76 14.34 1.37 -7.49
CA ASN A 76 13.74 0.17 -6.92
C ASN A 76 12.48 -0.28 -7.66
N TYR A 77 12.49 -0.17 -9.00
CA TYR A 77 11.36 -0.59 -9.82
C TYR A 77 11.30 -2.11 -9.91
N LYS A 78 10.08 -2.66 -9.97
CA LYS A 78 9.86 -4.08 -10.22
C LYS A 78 9.94 -4.31 -11.72
N PHE A 79 11.05 -4.89 -12.15
CA PHE A 79 11.27 -5.28 -13.54
C PHE A 79 11.65 -6.77 -13.66
N THR A 80 11.56 -7.29 -14.87
CA THR A 80 12.09 -8.61 -15.25
C THR A 80 12.52 -8.57 -16.72
N VAL A 81 13.29 -9.58 -17.15
CA VAL A 81 13.73 -9.71 -18.53
C VAL A 81 13.43 -11.12 -19.02
N ILE A 82 12.67 -11.21 -20.11
CA ILE A 82 12.20 -12.48 -20.69
C ILE A 82 12.53 -12.43 -22.18
N ASN A 83 13.22 -13.44 -22.71
CA ASN A 83 13.58 -13.51 -24.13
C ASN A 83 14.19 -12.22 -24.70
N TYR A 84 15.05 -11.56 -23.91
CA TYR A 84 15.72 -10.30 -24.26
C TYR A 84 14.85 -9.05 -24.25
N ILE A 85 13.60 -9.14 -23.79
CA ILE A 85 12.65 -8.02 -23.67
C ILE A 85 12.60 -7.55 -22.22
N LEU A 86 12.69 -6.23 -22.03
CA LEU A 86 12.56 -5.60 -20.71
C LEU A 86 11.09 -5.41 -20.36
N TYR A 87 10.69 -5.97 -19.22
CA TYR A 87 9.37 -5.84 -18.66
C TYR A 87 9.41 -5.03 -17.38
N LEU A 88 8.51 -4.06 -17.24
CA LEU A 88 8.29 -3.32 -16.00
C LEU A 88 6.89 -3.59 -15.48
N SER A 89 6.72 -3.52 -14.17
CA SER A 89 5.38 -3.62 -13.58
C SER A 89 4.49 -2.47 -14.05
N LEU A 90 3.20 -2.71 -14.20
CA LEU A 90 2.23 -1.69 -14.59
C LEU A 90 2.27 -0.49 -13.62
N PHE A 91 2.39 -0.75 -12.32
CA PHE A 91 2.50 0.28 -11.30
C PHE A 91 3.75 1.16 -11.50
N ASP A 92 4.90 0.55 -11.76
CA ASP A 92 6.14 1.31 -11.99
C ASP A 92 6.05 2.10 -13.30
N ILE A 93 5.41 1.56 -14.35
CA ILE A 93 5.16 2.30 -15.59
C ILE A 93 4.30 3.54 -15.30
N CYS A 94 3.21 3.40 -14.53
CA CYS A 94 2.38 4.54 -14.15
C CYS A 94 3.17 5.57 -13.33
N THR A 95 4.00 5.13 -12.39
CA THR A 95 4.84 6.00 -11.57
C THR A 95 5.86 6.77 -12.40
N ILE A 96 6.62 6.07 -13.25
CA ILE A 96 7.64 6.64 -14.15
C ILE A 96 7.04 7.70 -15.08
N LEU A 97 5.84 7.44 -15.60
CA LEU A 97 5.16 8.32 -16.55
C LEU A 97 4.31 9.40 -15.87
N ASN A 98 4.16 9.37 -14.55
CA ASN A 98 3.13 10.12 -13.82
C ASN A 98 1.77 9.95 -14.53
N ALA A 99 1.30 8.71 -14.62
CA ALA A 99 0.06 8.35 -15.28
C ALA A 99 -0.98 7.87 -14.26
N LYS A 100 -2.25 8.20 -14.52
CA LYS A 100 -3.41 7.64 -13.83
C LYS A 100 -3.84 6.34 -14.50
N SER A 101 -4.44 5.44 -13.72
CA SER A 101 -5.07 4.23 -14.21
C SER A 101 -6.56 4.23 -13.87
N SER A 102 -7.38 3.74 -14.79
CA SER A 102 -8.78 3.40 -14.58
C SER A 102 -8.97 1.93 -14.95
N TRP A 103 -9.70 1.19 -14.13
CA TRP A 103 -9.85 -0.25 -14.24
C TRP A 103 -11.33 -0.57 -14.44
N ASP A 104 -11.64 -1.34 -15.48
CA ASP A 104 -12.99 -1.81 -15.78
C ASP A 104 -12.97 -3.33 -15.80
N TYR A 105 -13.59 -3.92 -14.78
CA TYR A 105 -13.62 -5.37 -14.61
C TYR A 105 -14.53 -6.07 -15.61
N ASN A 106 -15.60 -5.41 -16.06
CA ASN A 106 -16.56 -6.00 -16.98
C ASN A 106 -15.99 -6.13 -18.39
N SER A 107 -15.22 -5.12 -18.83
CA SER A 107 -14.58 -5.13 -20.15
C SER A 107 -13.17 -5.74 -20.16
N GLU A 108 -12.70 -6.22 -19.00
CA GLU A 108 -11.33 -6.68 -18.75
C GLU A 108 -10.29 -5.69 -19.27
N SER A 109 -10.45 -4.41 -18.91
CA SER A 109 -9.60 -3.35 -19.43
C SER A 109 -9.00 -2.44 -18.38
N ILE A 110 -7.79 -1.97 -18.69
CA ILE A 110 -7.07 -0.97 -17.91
C ILE A 110 -6.74 0.19 -18.84
N SER A 111 -7.28 1.36 -18.51
CA SER A 111 -7.06 2.57 -19.29
C SER A 111 -6.11 3.51 -18.53
N LEU A 112 -5.05 3.93 -19.21
CA LEU A 112 -4.02 4.79 -18.67
C LEU A 112 -4.10 6.19 -19.27
N TYR A 113 -3.78 7.19 -18.47
CA TYR A 113 -3.83 8.60 -18.89
C TYR A 113 -2.64 9.36 -18.32
N TRP A 114 -2.13 10.34 -19.06
CA TRP A 114 -1.21 11.30 -18.45
C TRP A 114 -1.89 11.98 -17.28
N ASN A 115 -1.21 12.08 -16.14
CA ASN A 115 -1.74 12.85 -15.05
C ASN A 115 -1.81 14.34 -15.45
N LYS A 116 -3.01 14.92 -15.32
CA LYS A 116 -3.34 16.32 -15.64
C LYS A 116 -3.63 17.12 -14.37
N ASP A 117 -3.62 16.47 -13.21
CA ASP A 117 -3.85 17.12 -11.93
C ASP A 117 -2.69 18.03 -11.57
N LYS A 118 -3.01 19.13 -10.88
CA LYS A 118 -1.98 20.03 -10.35
C LYS A 118 -1.27 19.34 -9.20
N SER A 119 0.06 19.32 -9.25
CA SER A 119 0.87 18.92 -8.10
C SER A 119 0.99 20.13 -7.18
N GLU A 120 0.37 20.05 -6.01
CA GLU A 120 0.59 21.04 -4.96
C GLU A 120 1.77 20.58 -4.10
N ILE A 121 2.71 21.50 -3.87
CA ILE A 121 3.82 21.28 -2.95
C ILE A 121 3.37 21.85 -1.61
N TYR A 122 3.26 20.98 -0.61
CA TYR A 122 2.87 21.38 0.73
C TYR A 122 4.06 21.37 1.70
N THR A 123 4.01 22.32 2.64
CA THR A 123 4.94 22.44 3.76
C THR A 123 4.37 21.70 4.96
N ILE A 124 5.03 20.63 5.39
CA ILE A 124 4.69 19.92 6.64
C ILE A 124 4.77 20.92 7.80
N PRO A 125 3.67 21.21 8.51
CA PRO A 125 3.70 22.10 9.67
C PRO A 125 4.59 21.48 10.74
N SER A 126 5.42 22.28 11.40
CA SER A 126 6.09 21.82 12.61
C SER A 126 5.07 21.74 13.74
N GLY A 127 5.00 20.61 14.44
CA GLY A 127 3.99 20.40 15.47
C GLY A 127 4.25 19.20 16.36
N LYS A 128 3.40 19.01 17.39
CA LYS A 128 3.39 17.79 18.21
C LYS A 128 3.08 16.58 17.32
N VAL A 129 3.61 15.40 17.64
CA VAL A 129 3.42 14.21 16.78
C VAL A 129 1.95 13.81 16.73
N ALA A 130 1.43 13.64 15.51
CA ALA A 130 0.19 12.92 15.26
C ALA A 130 0.44 11.68 14.38
N LEU A 131 -0.41 10.66 14.54
CA LEU A 131 -0.40 9.44 13.75
C LEU A 131 -1.82 9.06 13.37
N ILE A 132 -1.99 8.58 12.14
CA ILE A 132 -3.24 8.00 11.66
C ILE A 132 -2.95 6.66 10.99
N ARG A 133 -3.77 5.66 11.32
CA ARG A 133 -3.75 4.34 10.70
C ARG A 133 -5.07 4.06 10.01
N PHE A 134 -5.01 3.64 8.75
CA PHE A 134 -6.14 3.08 8.02
C PHE A 134 -6.27 1.60 8.37
N GLU A 135 -7.35 1.23 9.04
CA GLU A 135 -7.58 -0.13 9.55
C GLU A 135 -8.44 -0.96 8.58
N ASP A 136 -8.44 -2.27 8.78
CA ASP A 136 -9.23 -3.25 8.02
C ASP A 136 -9.06 -3.18 6.50
N VAL A 137 -7.85 -2.87 6.04
CA VAL A 137 -7.54 -2.87 4.62
C VAL A 137 -7.29 -4.30 4.18
N THR A 138 -8.18 -4.85 3.35
CA THR A 138 -8.12 -6.24 2.89
C THR A 138 -8.67 -6.39 1.48
N ALA A 139 -8.33 -7.47 0.78
CA ALA A 139 -8.89 -7.78 -0.54
C ALA A 139 -10.25 -8.49 -0.39
N GLY A 140 -11.18 -7.81 0.28
CA GLY A 140 -12.51 -8.27 0.64
C GLY A 140 -13.42 -7.07 0.89
N ASP A 141 -14.70 -7.33 1.13
CA ASP A 141 -15.71 -6.34 1.46
C ASP A 141 -15.68 -5.09 0.55
N GLU A 142 -15.48 -3.91 1.15
CA GLU A 142 -15.52 -2.60 0.51
C GLU A 142 -14.43 -2.41 -0.56
N TYR A 143 -13.41 -3.27 -0.62
CA TYR A 143 -12.27 -3.12 -1.52
C TYR A 143 -12.31 -4.04 -2.74
N LEU A 144 -13.47 -4.63 -3.05
CA LEU A 144 -13.66 -5.51 -4.20
C LEU A 144 -14.08 -4.78 -5.50
N SER A 145 -14.57 -3.54 -5.42
CA SER A 145 -15.01 -2.78 -6.61
C SER A 145 -13.89 -1.90 -7.18
N SER A 146 -13.92 -1.67 -8.50
CA SER A 146 -13.00 -0.76 -9.18
C SER A 146 -13.10 0.66 -8.63
N ASP A 147 -14.33 1.10 -8.37
CA ASP A 147 -14.66 2.46 -7.93
C ASP A 147 -14.17 2.70 -6.50
N ASN A 148 -14.38 1.77 -5.58
CA ASN A 148 -13.91 1.93 -4.21
C ASN A 148 -12.37 1.93 -4.13
N LEU A 149 -11.69 1.13 -4.95
CA LEU A 149 -10.23 1.19 -5.04
C LEU A 149 -9.73 2.51 -5.66
N GLU A 150 -10.45 3.08 -6.62
CA GLU A 150 -10.16 4.44 -7.12
C GLU A 150 -10.38 5.50 -6.04
N LYS A 151 -11.48 5.43 -5.29
CA LYS A 151 -11.75 6.31 -4.15
C LYS A 151 -10.66 6.20 -3.08
N PHE A 152 -10.13 4.99 -2.83
CA PHE A 152 -9.04 4.82 -1.89
C PHE A 152 -7.73 5.47 -2.37
N ARG A 153 -7.46 5.43 -3.69
CA ARG A 153 -6.34 6.19 -4.28
C ARG A 153 -6.56 7.70 -4.15
N VAL A 154 -7.80 8.19 -4.31
CA VAL A 154 -8.15 9.60 -4.10
C VAL A 154 -7.92 10.02 -2.64
N ILE A 155 -8.27 9.17 -1.66
CA ILE A 155 -7.93 9.41 -0.25
C ILE A 155 -6.41 9.56 -0.08
N ALA A 156 -5.61 8.67 -0.66
CA ALA A 156 -4.16 8.76 -0.55
C ALA A 156 -3.56 9.97 -1.27
N ASP A 157 -4.16 10.41 -2.37
CA ASP A 157 -3.76 11.65 -3.04
C ASP A 157 -4.04 12.87 -2.14
N PHE A 158 -5.17 12.90 -1.43
CA PHE A 158 -5.44 13.91 -0.40
C PHE A 158 -4.42 13.86 0.74
N MET A 159 -4.16 12.68 1.31
CA MET A 159 -3.19 12.55 2.41
C MET A 159 -1.80 13.02 1.96
N PHE A 160 -1.39 12.66 0.74
CA PHE A 160 -0.12 13.08 0.16
C PHE A 160 -0.07 14.60 -0.09
N SER A 161 -1.12 15.19 -0.67
CA SER A 161 -1.17 16.64 -0.92
C SER A 161 -1.22 17.46 0.37
N ALA A 162 -1.85 16.94 1.42
CA ALA A 162 -1.87 17.53 2.76
C ALA A 162 -0.56 17.29 3.55
N GLY A 163 0.44 16.60 2.97
CA GLY A 163 1.70 16.27 3.65
C GLY A 163 1.54 15.32 4.84
N VAL A 164 0.49 14.51 4.85
CA VAL A 164 0.15 13.57 5.92
C VAL A 164 0.70 12.17 5.61
N PRO A 165 1.82 11.72 6.20
CA PRO A 165 2.14 10.31 6.22
C PRO A 165 1.07 9.53 7.00
N PHE A 166 0.74 8.33 6.53
CA PHE A 166 -0.30 7.48 7.12
C PHE A 166 0.13 6.01 7.17
N HIS A 167 -0.58 5.22 7.94
CA HIS A 167 -0.30 3.80 8.17
C HIS A 167 -1.45 2.95 7.64
N ILE A 168 -1.19 1.70 7.29
CA ILE A 168 -2.18 0.79 6.71
C ILE A 168 -2.12 -0.51 7.51
N ALA A 169 -3.15 -0.82 8.29
CA ALA A 169 -3.34 -2.12 8.91
C ALA A 169 -3.88 -3.07 7.85
N TRP A 170 -2.99 -3.85 7.25
CA TRP A 170 -3.33 -4.72 6.13
C TRP A 170 -3.59 -6.15 6.63
N ILE A 171 -4.75 -6.71 6.25
CA ILE A 171 -5.11 -8.11 6.46
C ILE A 171 -4.70 -8.88 5.19
N PRO A 172 -3.69 -9.77 5.26
CA PRO A 172 -3.10 -10.35 4.05
C PRO A 172 -3.98 -11.35 3.28
N ARG A 173 -4.96 -11.96 3.95
CA ARG A 173 -5.88 -12.93 3.36
C ARG A 173 -7.28 -12.72 3.90
N PHE A 174 -8.22 -12.47 3.00
CA PHE A 174 -9.63 -12.36 3.34
C PHE A 174 -10.29 -13.75 3.32
N VAL A 175 -11.11 -14.03 4.32
CA VAL A 175 -11.89 -15.27 4.47
C VAL A 175 -13.27 -14.91 5.00
N ASP A 176 -14.29 -15.45 4.34
CA ASP A 176 -15.70 -15.39 4.74
C ASP A 176 -16.29 -16.80 4.58
N PRO A 177 -16.21 -17.64 5.64
CA PRO A 177 -16.69 -19.01 5.60
C PRO A 177 -18.19 -19.16 5.31
N PRO A 178 -19.11 -18.32 5.86
CA PRO A 178 -20.53 -18.34 5.51
C PRO A 178 -20.79 -18.25 4.00
N ASN A 179 -20.04 -17.41 3.27
CA ASN A 179 -20.20 -17.26 1.83
C ASN A 179 -19.20 -18.11 1.01
N SER A 180 -18.44 -19.01 1.65
CA SER A 180 -17.42 -19.85 1.02
C SER A 180 -16.33 -19.06 0.26
N ILE A 181 -15.98 -17.88 0.77
CA ILE A 181 -14.95 -17.02 0.18
C ILE A 181 -13.63 -17.22 0.91
N ASP A 182 -12.57 -17.40 0.13
CA ASP A 182 -11.19 -17.49 0.59
C ASP A 182 -10.28 -16.80 -0.44
N ASN A 183 -9.89 -15.56 -0.14
CA ASN A 183 -9.09 -14.73 -1.03
C ASN A 183 -7.70 -14.46 -0.47
N ASP A 184 -6.76 -15.33 -0.82
CA ASP A 184 -5.33 -15.12 -0.62
C ASP A 184 -4.73 -14.48 -1.88
N ILE A 185 -4.49 -13.17 -1.83
CA ILE A 185 -3.97 -12.42 -2.98
C ILE A 185 -2.55 -12.84 -3.40
N SER A 186 -1.86 -13.65 -2.60
CA SER A 186 -0.57 -14.24 -2.99
C SER A 186 -0.69 -15.55 -3.77
N LYS A 187 -1.92 -16.07 -3.92
CA LYS A 187 -2.23 -17.33 -4.61
C LYS A 187 -3.27 -17.15 -5.71
N HIS A 188 -4.31 -16.36 -5.45
CA HIS A 188 -5.48 -16.26 -6.32
C HIS A 188 -5.34 -15.07 -7.26
N TYR A 189 -5.33 -15.35 -8.56
CA TYR A 189 -5.30 -14.32 -9.58
C TYR A 189 -6.72 -13.85 -9.93
N SER A 190 -6.93 -12.54 -9.93
CA SER A 190 -8.10 -11.89 -10.52
C SER A 190 -7.76 -10.45 -10.88
N LEU A 191 -8.54 -9.84 -11.78
CA LEU A 191 -8.36 -8.43 -12.11
C LEU A 191 -8.60 -7.53 -10.88
N THR A 192 -9.54 -7.93 -10.01
CA THR A 192 -9.78 -7.30 -8.70
C THR A 192 -8.55 -7.36 -7.79
N ASN A 193 -7.93 -8.54 -7.62
CA ASN A 193 -6.74 -8.69 -6.79
C ASN A 193 -5.53 -7.95 -7.38
N ALA A 194 -5.43 -7.87 -8.71
CA ALA A 194 -4.44 -7.05 -9.40
C ALA A 194 -4.63 -5.55 -9.13
N ASN A 195 -5.87 -5.05 -9.19
CA ASN A 195 -6.18 -3.66 -8.86
C ASN A 195 -5.97 -3.37 -7.36
N PHE A 196 -6.31 -4.32 -6.48
CA PHE A 196 -6.04 -4.19 -5.04
C PHE A 196 -4.54 -4.07 -4.77
N LEU A 197 -3.72 -4.98 -5.33
CA LEU A 197 -2.26 -4.90 -5.19
C LEU A 197 -1.69 -3.60 -5.77
N PHE A 198 -2.16 -3.18 -6.95
CA PHE A 198 -1.81 -1.89 -7.55
C PHE A 198 -2.16 -0.72 -6.62
N THR A 199 -3.33 -0.77 -5.97
CA THR A 199 -3.78 0.24 -5.00
C THR A 199 -2.86 0.27 -3.80
N ILE A 200 -2.52 -0.87 -3.19
CA ILE A 200 -1.58 -0.93 -2.07
C ILE A 200 -0.22 -0.31 -2.43
N GLU A 201 0.30 -0.60 -3.63
CA GLU A 201 1.54 0.01 -4.12
C GLU A 201 1.40 1.54 -4.32
N TYR A 202 0.23 1.99 -4.79
CA TYR A 202 -0.11 3.40 -4.91
C TYR A 202 -0.09 4.11 -3.56
N LEU A 203 -0.75 3.55 -2.54
CA LEU A 203 -0.76 4.10 -1.18
C LEU A 203 0.67 4.25 -0.63
N LEU A 204 1.53 3.24 -0.82
CA LEU A 204 2.95 3.29 -0.43
C LEU A 204 3.70 4.44 -1.13
N ASN A 205 3.46 4.64 -2.43
CA ASN A 205 4.04 5.75 -3.19
C ASN A 205 3.50 7.13 -2.77
N ARG A 206 2.34 7.16 -2.10
CA ARG A 206 1.72 8.34 -1.51
C ARG A 206 2.04 8.55 -0.02
N GLY A 207 3.08 7.89 0.48
CA GLY A 207 3.57 8.10 1.85
C GLY A 207 2.98 7.15 2.89
N GLY A 208 2.12 6.21 2.47
CA GLY A 208 1.60 5.14 3.31
C GLY A 208 2.69 4.18 3.80
N GLN A 209 2.51 3.61 4.99
CA GLN A 209 3.33 2.52 5.53
C GLN A 209 2.46 1.34 5.96
N ILE A 210 2.74 0.15 5.43
CA ILE A 210 1.98 -1.06 5.77
C ILE A 210 2.44 -1.62 7.12
N GLY A 211 1.48 -2.07 7.92
CA GLY A 211 1.65 -3.03 9.00
C GLY A 211 0.74 -4.23 8.79
N LEU A 212 1.06 -5.34 9.47
CA LEU A 212 0.29 -6.57 9.39
C LEU A 212 -0.77 -6.57 10.50
N HIS A 213 -2.04 -6.69 10.12
CA HIS A 213 -3.18 -6.69 11.03
C HIS A 213 -3.71 -8.12 11.20
N GLY A 214 -2.90 -8.96 11.84
CA GLY A 214 -3.07 -10.42 11.80
C GLY A 214 -2.73 -11.04 10.43
N TYR A 215 -3.14 -12.29 10.23
CA TYR A 215 -3.05 -12.97 8.94
C TYR A 215 -4.40 -12.98 8.21
N THR A 216 -5.47 -13.27 8.94
CA THR A 216 -6.83 -13.30 8.40
C THR A 216 -7.80 -12.44 9.19
N HIS A 217 -7.43 -11.93 10.36
CA HIS A 217 -8.35 -11.16 11.20
C HIS A 217 -9.66 -11.93 11.50
N GLN A 218 -9.55 -13.24 11.70
CA GLN A 218 -10.68 -14.11 12.05
C GLN A 218 -10.23 -15.40 12.72
N TYR A 219 -11.17 -16.04 13.43
CA TYR A 219 -11.02 -17.40 13.94
C TYR A 219 -12.24 -18.28 13.60
N GLY A 220 -11.97 -19.53 13.18
CA GLY A 220 -13.02 -20.52 12.94
C GLY A 220 -13.91 -20.19 11.75
N TYR A 221 -15.20 -19.95 12.02
CA TYR A 221 -16.23 -19.66 11.02
C TYR A 221 -16.56 -18.16 10.90
N GLU A 222 -15.77 -17.31 11.55
CA GLU A 222 -15.93 -15.85 11.52
C GLU A 222 -15.45 -15.26 10.19
N VAL A 223 -16.02 -14.11 9.84
CA VAL A 223 -15.60 -13.30 8.69
C VAL A 223 -14.37 -12.47 9.07
N SER A 224 -13.47 -12.27 8.11
CA SER A 224 -12.30 -11.38 8.28
C SER A 224 -12.75 -9.95 8.58
N ALA A 225 -11.92 -9.15 9.25
CA ALA A 225 -12.24 -7.82 9.77
C ALA A 225 -13.31 -7.80 10.90
N GLU A 226 -14.27 -8.73 10.91
CA GLU A 226 -15.23 -8.87 12.02
C GLU A 226 -14.67 -9.74 13.17
N GLY A 227 -14.02 -10.85 12.83
CA GLY A 227 -13.57 -11.85 13.80
C GLY A 227 -12.36 -11.44 14.64
N THR A 228 -12.09 -12.21 15.70
CA THR A 228 -10.92 -12.01 16.57
C THR A 228 -9.91 -13.13 16.37
N GLU A 229 -8.74 -12.81 15.80
CA GLU A 229 -7.72 -13.82 15.49
C GLU A 229 -6.92 -14.25 16.73
N PHE A 230 -6.60 -13.34 17.65
CA PHE A 230 -5.79 -13.64 18.84
C PHE A 230 -6.49 -13.16 20.09
N ASN A 231 -6.65 -14.03 21.08
CA ASN A 231 -7.02 -13.67 22.46
C ASN A 231 -6.63 -14.80 23.42
N GLU A 232 -7.11 -14.77 24.67
CA GLU A 232 -6.84 -15.81 25.68
C GLU A 232 -7.26 -17.22 25.25
N GLU A 233 -8.29 -17.35 24.41
CA GLU A 233 -8.87 -18.63 23.99
C GLU A 233 -8.43 -19.06 22.57
N ARG A 234 -7.97 -18.10 21.75
CA ARG A 234 -7.79 -18.28 20.30
C ARG A 234 -6.35 -18.06 19.89
N ASN A 235 -5.81 -19.02 19.12
CA ASN A 235 -4.40 -19.06 18.74
C ASN A 235 -3.53 -18.69 19.95
N ASN A 236 -3.73 -19.38 21.07
CA ASN A 236 -3.17 -19.04 22.38
C ASN A 236 -1.93 -19.87 22.74
N ASP A 237 -1.52 -20.81 21.89
CA ASP A 237 -0.24 -21.51 21.98
C ASP A 237 0.80 -20.95 21.00
N GLU A 238 2.08 -21.04 21.37
CA GLU A 238 3.19 -20.48 20.59
C GLU A 238 3.21 -20.94 19.13
N LYS A 239 2.94 -22.22 18.88
CA LYS A 239 3.01 -22.79 17.54
C LYS A 239 1.92 -22.20 16.64
N CYS A 240 0.70 -22.07 17.14
CA CYS A 240 -0.39 -21.45 16.38
C CYS A 240 -0.12 -19.96 16.14
N ILE A 241 0.36 -19.23 17.15
CA ILE A 241 0.70 -17.79 17.03
C ILE A 241 1.75 -17.57 15.93
N ARG A 242 2.88 -18.28 16.03
CA ARG A 242 3.96 -18.17 15.03
C ARG A 242 3.50 -18.53 13.64
N LYS A 243 2.72 -19.61 13.50
CA LYS A 243 2.18 -20.03 12.20
C LYS A 243 1.37 -18.92 11.52
N ARG A 244 0.52 -18.20 12.27
CA ARG A 244 -0.27 -17.07 11.75
C ARG A 244 0.63 -15.89 11.38
N VAL A 245 1.50 -15.46 12.30
CA VAL A 245 2.42 -14.33 12.09
C VAL A 245 3.34 -14.57 10.89
N GLU A 246 3.91 -15.77 10.79
CA GLU A 246 4.79 -16.15 9.68
C GLU A 246 4.03 -16.25 8.36
N ALA A 247 2.77 -16.69 8.36
CA ALA A 247 1.94 -16.67 7.16
C ALA A 247 1.74 -15.23 6.65
N ALA A 248 1.38 -14.29 7.52
CA ALA A 248 1.24 -12.87 7.17
C ALA A 248 2.54 -12.29 6.59
N ILE A 249 3.67 -12.54 7.26
CA ILE A 249 5.01 -12.11 6.81
C ILE A 249 5.37 -12.73 5.45
N ASN A 250 5.07 -14.02 5.25
CA ASN A 250 5.40 -14.72 4.01
C ASN A 250 4.54 -14.20 2.85
N THR A 251 3.26 -13.90 3.08
CA THR A 251 2.40 -13.25 2.08
C THR A 251 2.97 -11.89 1.68
N ALA A 252 3.33 -11.03 2.64
CA ALA A 252 3.95 -9.73 2.37
C ALA A 252 5.25 -9.87 1.57
N LYS A 253 6.14 -10.78 1.96
CA LYS A 253 7.40 -11.06 1.26
C LYS A 253 7.17 -11.56 -0.16
N LYS A 254 6.22 -12.48 -0.35
CA LYS A 254 5.90 -13.07 -1.65
C LYS A 254 5.34 -12.02 -2.62
N LEU A 255 4.60 -11.04 -2.10
CA LEU A 255 4.10 -9.91 -2.89
C LEU A 255 5.09 -8.75 -3.02
N GLU A 256 6.29 -8.84 -2.44
CA GLU A 256 7.27 -7.76 -2.38
C GLU A 256 6.72 -6.47 -1.73
N LEU A 257 5.84 -6.61 -0.73
CA LEU A 257 5.26 -5.50 0.03
C LEU A 257 6.06 -5.25 1.33
N PRO A 258 6.63 -4.05 1.53
CA PRO A 258 7.33 -3.73 2.76
C PRO A 258 6.34 -3.49 3.91
N PHE A 259 6.54 -4.14 5.05
CA PHE A 259 5.78 -3.88 6.29
C PHE A 259 6.70 -3.28 7.37
N LYS A 260 6.13 -2.51 8.30
CA LYS A 260 6.86 -1.71 9.31
C LYS A 260 6.41 -1.94 10.76
N PHE A 261 5.20 -2.43 10.97
CA PHE A 261 4.64 -2.71 12.29
C PHE A 261 3.71 -3.92 12.23
N PHE A 262 3.29 -4.39 13.40
CA PHE A 262 2.21 -5.35 13.57
C PHE A 262 1.15 -4.78 14.51
N GLU A 263 -0.06 -5.28 14.39
CA GLU A 263 -1.20 -4.96 15.23
C GLU A 263 -2.08 -6.20 15.31
N SER A 264 -2.50 -6.57 16.53
CA SER A 264 -3.44 -7.66 16.70
C SER A 264 -4.86 -7.19 16.33
N PRO A 265 -5.63 -8.02 15.59
CA PRO A 265 -7.06 -7.82 15.39
C PRO A 265 -7.79 -7.47 16.69
N HIS A 266 -8.52 -6.35 16.68
CA HIS A 266 -9.26 -5.81 17.83
C HIS A 266 -8.44 -5.55 19.10
N TYR A 267 -7.11 -5.43 19.01
CA TYR A 267 -6.21 -5.24 20.15
C TYR A 267 -6.35 -6.32 21.24
N ALA A 268 -6.85 -7.49 20.87
CA ALA A 268 -7.28 -8.53 21.80
C ALA A 268 -6.14 -9.47 22.25
N ALA A 269 -4.92 -9.24 21.78
CA ALA A 269 -3.78 -10.08 22.13
C ALA A 269 -3.45 -10.02 23.62
N THR A 270 -3.08 -11.18 24.18
CA THR A 270 -2.53 -11.33 25.52
C THR A 270 -1.07 -10.86 25.61
N GLU A 271 -0.57 -10.65 26.83
CA GLU A 271 0.86 -10.41 27.06
C GLU A 271 1.74 -11.53 26.46
N PHE A 272 1.31 -12.80 26.58
CA PHE A 272 2.04 -13.93 26.00
C PHE A 272 2.11 -13.83 24.47
N GLN A 273 1.00 -13.56 23.79
CA GLN A 273 0.97 -13.35 22.34
C GLN A 273 1.84 -12.16 21.92
N GLN A 274 1.73 -11.04 22.64
CA GLN A 274 2.56 -9.86 22.44
C GLN A 274 4.06 -10.18 22.56
N SER A 275 4.47 -11.00 23.53
CA SER A 275 5.87 -11.43 23.69
C SER A 275 6.41 -12.23 22.49
N ILE A 276 5.52 -12.90 21.74
CA ILE A 276 5.89 -13.59 20.50
C ILE A 276 5.96 -12.59 19.33
N PHE A 277 5.01 -11.67 19.21
CA PHE A 277 5.02 -10.63 18.17
C PHE A 277 6.30 -9.78 18.22
N GLU A 278 6.75 -9.43 19.43
CA GLU A 278 8.01 -8.72 19.71
C GLU A 278 9.27 -9.35 19.09
N GLN A 279 9.24 -10.65 18.81
CA GLN A 279 10.36 -11.37 18.19
C GLN A 279 10.44 -11.11 16.68
N TYR A 280 9.32 -10.75 16.05
CA TYR A 280 9.20 -10.50 14.62
C TYR A 280 9.17 -9.00 14.29
N PHE A 281 8.65 -8.16 15.19
CA PHE A 281 8.41 -6.73 14.93
C PHE A 281 9.07 -5.82 15.98
N GLY A 282 9.69 -4.75 15.48
CA GLY A 282 10.23 -3.69 16.33
C GLY A 282 9.19 -2.65 16.77
N ILE A 283 8.01 -2.64 16.13
CA ILE A 283 6.90 -1.74 16.43
C ILE A 283 5.61 -2.57 16.44
N ILE A 284 4.86 -2.44 17.52
CA ILE A 284 3.53 -3.00 17.72
C ILE A 284 2.58 -1.81 17.89
N TYR A 285 1.67 -1.60 16.94
CA TYR A 285 0.86 -0.38 16.86
C TYR A 285 -0.46 -0.53 17.64
N GLU A 286 -0.33 -0.92 18.90
CA GLU A 286 -1.39 -1.09 19.89
C GLU A 286 -0.81 -0.85 21.29
N ASP A 287 -1.67 -0.90 22.31
CA ASP A 287 -1.26 -0.77 23.71
C ASP A 287 -0.42 -1.98 24.17
N CYS A 288 0.51 -1.75 25.10
CA CYS A 288 1.22 -2.84 25.75
C CYS A 288 0.31 -3.45 26.83
N VAL A 289 -0.04 -4.73 26.71
CA VAL A 289 -0.87 -5.42 27.71
C VAL A 289 -0.24 -5.27 29.10
N GLY A 290 -1.04 -4.83 30.07
CA GLY A 290 -0.60 -4.53 31.43
C GLY A 290 -0.06 -3.09 31.65
N ILE A 291 0.21 -2.34 30.57
CA ILE A 291 0.59 -0.93 30.59
C ILE A 291 -0.34 -0.18 29.63
N TRP A 292 -1.54 0.10 30.11
CA TRP A 292 -2.54 0.88 29.40
C TRP A 292 -2.26 2.36 29.58
N GLY A 293 -2.44 3.14 28.53
CA GLY A 293 -2.22 4.57 28.62
C GLY A 293 -2.13 5.28 27.29
N ASP A 294 -1.66 6.50 27.35
CA ASP A 294 -1.79 7.51 26.32
C ASP A 294 -0.46 7.88 25.65
N LYS A 295 0.62 7.16 26.00
CA LYS A 295 2.00 7.40 25.54
C LYS A 295 2.64 6.17 24.91
N ILE A 296 3.68 6.41 24.10
CA ILE A 296 4.51 5.34 23.53
C ILE A 296 5.24 4.60 24.66
N VAL A 297 5.15 3.28 24.66
CA VAL A 297 5.78 2.41 25.65
C VAL A 297 6.90 1.62 25.00
N LYS A 298 8.10 1.65 25.58
CA LYS A 298 9.14 0.67 25.25
C LYS A 298 8.83 -0.61 26.01
N SER A 299 8.75 -1.75 25.32
CA SER A 299 8.39 -3.03 25.92
C SER A 299 9.17 -3.28 27.22
N PRO A 300 8.49 -3.54 28.35
CA PRO A 300 9.16 -3.92 29.59
C PRO A 300 9.75 -5.33 29.50
N ARG A 301 9.33 -6.14 28.52
CA ARG A 301 9.76 -7.53 28.35
C ARG A 301 11.11 -7.62 27.62
N ASN A 302 11.23 -6.97 26.47
CA ASN A 302 12.42 -7.08 25.62
C ASN A 302 13.27 -5.79 25.52
N HIS A 303 12.80 -4.69 26.13
CA HIS A 303 13.46 -3.39 26.16
C HIS A 303 13.87 -2.83 24.78
N ARG A 304 13.19 -3.24 23.72
CA ARG A 304 13.50 -2.86 22.33
C ARG A 304 12.25 -2.48 21.53
N THR A 305 11.22 -3.31 21.57
CA THR A 305 9.99 -3.11 20.79
C THR A 305 9.20 -1.93 21.34
N LEU A 306 8.66 -1.11 20.46
CA LEU A 306 7.79 0.01 20.82
C LEU A 306 6.32 -0.39 20.66
N TYR A 307 5.54 -0.12 21.71
CA TYR A 307 4.08 -0.14 21.70
C TYR A 307 3.58 1.28 21.51
N ILE A 308 2.67 1.48 20.55
CA ILE A 308 2.15 2.80 20.20
C ILE A 308 0.63 2.76 20.37
N PRO A 309 0.07 3.48 21.34
CA PRO A 309 -1.37 3.45 21.59
C PRO A 309 -2.15 4.25 20.53
N THR A 310 -3.47 4.15 20.56
CA THR A 310 -4.39 5.02 19.80
C THR A 310 -5.36 5.78 20.74
N PRO A 311 -4.89 6.76 21.53
CA PRO A 311 -5.71 7.40 22.57
C PRO A 311 -6.92 8.18 22.02
N LEU A 312 -6.83 8.67 20.78
CA LEU A 312 -7.96 9.30 20.10
C LEU A 312 -8.98 8.29 19.56
N SER A 313 -8.65 6.99 19.60
CA SER A 313 -9.48 5.87 19.16
C SER A 313 -9.93 6.04 17.70
N TYR A 314 -11.19 5.75 17.39
CA TYR A 314 -11.72 5.77 16.02
C TYR A 314 -13.05 6.51 15.87
N VAL A 315 -13.46 6.67 14.63
CA VAL A 315 -14.73 7.30 14.23
C VAL A 315 -15.84 6.26 14.26
N GLU A 316 -16.52 6.17 15.41
CA GLU A 316 -17.58 5.20 15.68
C GLU A 316 -18.98 5.75 15.39
N GLY A 317 -19.76 5.00 14.61
CA GLY A 317 -21.18 5.30 14.38
C GLY A 317 -21.45 6.63 13.67
N LYS A 318 -22.71 7.10 13.76
CA LYS A 318 -23.23 8.25 13.02
C LYS A 318 -22.65 9.60 13.49
N ASP A 319 -22.49 9.77 14.81
CA ASP A 319 -21.94 10.99 15.41
C ASP A 319 -20.42 10.87 15.66
N GLY A 320 -19.77 9.88 15.06
CA GLY A 320 -18.37 9.54 15.32
C GLY A 320 -17.39 10.66 15.00
N THR A 321 -17.68 11.44 13.95
CA THR A 321 -16.84 12.56 13.53
C THR A 321 -16.84 13.66 14.59
N GLU A 322 -18.01 14.08 15.06
CA GLU A 322 -18.12 15.11 16.09
C GLU A 322 -17.43 14.70 17.39
N LYS A 323 -17.61 13.44 17.82
CA LYS A 323 -16.92 12.89 18.99
C LYS A 323 -15.40 12.85 18.81
N MET A 324 -14.91 12.51 17.61
CA MET A 324 -13.47 12.55 17.32
C MET A 324 -12.93 13.98 17.39
N LEU A 325 -13.64 14.95 16.81
CA LEU A 325 -13.27 16.35 16.87
C LEU A 325 -13.24 16.87 18.32
N ASP A 326 -14.21 16.48 19.15
CA ASP A 326 -14.22 16.81 20.58
C ASP A 326 -13.00 16.22 21.31
N ARG A 327 -12.65 14.95 21.06
CA ARG A 327 -11.43 14.34 21.62
C ARG A 327 -10.16 15.04 21.17
N ILE A 328 -10.04 15.44 19.91
CA ILE A 328 -8.91 16.23 19.40
C ILE A 328 -8.85 17.60 20.10
N ASN A 329 -10.00 18.23 20.31
CA ASN A 329 -10.08 19.55 20.92
C ASN A 329 -9.70 19.55 22.40
N ASN A 330 -10.00 18.46 23.10
CA ASN A 330 -9.75 18.29 24.54
C ASN A 330 -8.54 17.38 24.84
N LEU A 331 -7.71 17.05 23.84
CA LEU A 331 -6.56 16.17 24.03
C LEU A 331 -5.54 16.80 24.98
N ASP A 332 -5.14 16.04 26.00
CA ASP A 332 -4.07 16.45 26.93
C ASP A 332 -2.75 16.67 26.17
N GLU A 333 -1.98 17.64 26.62
CA GLU A 333 -0.71 18.02 26.02
C GLU A 333 0.34 16.90 25.97
N GLU A 334 0.26 15.98 26.94
CA GLU A 334 1.16 14.85 27.13
C GLU A 334 0.68 13.57 26.44
N THR A 335 -0.58 13.53 25.99
CA THR A 335 -1.17 12.40 25.27
C THR A 335 -0.71 12.38 23.81
N LEU A 336 -0.40 11.19 23.30
CA LEU A 336 -0.13 10.99 21.88
C LEU A 336 -1.41 11.19 21.04
N ALA A 337 -1.36 12.08 20.06
CA ALA A 337 -2.42 12.22 19.05
C ALA A 337 -2.37 11.08 18.03
N SER A 338 -2.81 9.89 18.43
CA SER A 338 -2.81 8.70 17.58
C SER A 338 -4.22 8.13 17.48
N LEU A 339 -4.66 7.86 16.25
CA LEU A 339 -5.99 7.34 15.94
C LEU A 339 -5.92 6.25 14.86
N PHE A 340 -7.01 5.49 14.75
CA PHE A 340 -7.28 4.64 13.60
C PHE A 340 -8.58 5.05 12.91
N TYR A 341 -8.66 4.77 11.61
CA TYR A 341 -9.74 5.21 10.74
C TYR A 341 -10.05 4.17 9.69
N HIS A 342 -11.32 3.91 9.44
CA HIS A 342 -11.76 3.01 8.38
C HIS A 342 -11.97 3.82 7.09
N PRO A 343 -11.10 3.70 6.07
CA PRO A 343 -11.11 4.64 4.94
C PRO A 343 -12.37 4.53 4.08
N TYR A 344 -13.07 3.39 4.09
CA TYR A 344 -14.33 3.23 3.37
C TYR A 344 -15.42 4.22 3.81
N LYS A 345 -15.34 4.76 5.03
CA LYS A 345 -16.24 5.82 5.52
C LYS A 345 -16.21 7.08 4.65
N ASP A 346 -15.10 7.35 3.96
CA ASP A 346 -14.98 8.52 3.08
C ASP A 346 -15.41 8.22 1.63
N PHE A 347 -15.70 6.97 1.28
CA PHE A 347 -16.07 6.60 -0.09
C PHE A 347 -17.38 7.27 -0.54
N GLU A 348 -18.32 7.54 0.36
CA GLU A 348 -19.56 8.26 0.04
C GLU A 348 -19.33 9.76 -0.24
N TYR A 349 -18.23 10.32 0.25
CA TYR A 349 -17.85 11.73 0.05
C TYR A 349 -17.00 11.95 -1.21
N ILE A 350 -16.76 10.88 -1.99
CA ILE A 350 -15.97 10.92 -3.21
C ILE A 350 -16.85 10.59 -4.41
N THR A 351 -17.01 11.58 -5.29
CA THR A 351 -17.69 11.40 -6.58
C THR A 351 -16.67 11.16 -7.67
N LEU A 352 -16.73 10.01 -8.32
CA LEU A 352 -15.93 9.71 -9.51
C LEU A 352 -16.70 10.14 -10.76
N LYS A 353 -16.01 10.83 -11.67
CA LYS A 353 -16.55 11.30 -12.95
C LYS A 353 -15.55 10.97 -14.06
N ASN A 354 -16.03 10.92 -15.29
CA ASN A 354 -15.16 10.87 -16.46
C ASN A 354 -15.35 12.16 -17.27
N SER A 355 -14.25 12.76 -17.71
CA SER A 355 -14.35 13.84 -18.69
C SER A 355 -14.82 13.30 -20.05
N THR A 356 -15.12 14.21 -20.99
CA THR A 356 -15.59 13.86 -22.34
C THR A 356 -14.63 12.98 -23.15
N ASN A 357 -13.34 12.93 -22.80
CA ASN A 357 -12.35 12.06 -23.44
C ASN A 357 -12.06 10.78 -22.63
N GLY A 358 -12.85 10.51 -21.58
CA GLY A 358 -12.69 9.37 -20.69
C GLY A 358 -11.62 9.53 -19.62
N TYR A 359 -10.98 10.71 -19.48
CA TYR A 359 -10.03 10.96 -18.39
C TYR A 359 -10.74 10.88 -17.02
N PRO A 360 -10.22 10.10 -16.05
CA PRO A 360 -10.83 9.96 -14.73
C PRO A 360 -10.65 11.24 -13.91
N LEU A 361 -11.76 11.75 -13.40
CA LEU A 361 -11.87 12.90 -12.51
C LEU A 361 -12.48 12.45 -11.18
N SER A 362 -12.11 13.12 -10.10
CA SER A 362 -12.70 12.90 -8.79
C SER A 362 -12.97 14.23 -8.11
N GLU A 363 -14.05 14.28 -7.35
CA GLU A 363 -14.37 15.35 -6.41
C GLU A 363 -14.46 14.71 -5.03
N TYR A 364 -13.64 15.18 -4.10
CA TYR A 364 -13.60 14.68 -2.73
C TYR A 364 -14.03 15.82 -1.80
N SER A 365 -15.16 15.64 -1.12
CA SER A 365 -15.74 16.69 -0.29
C SER A 365 -14.87 17.03 0.92
N GLU A 366 -14.55 18.31 1.11
CA GLU A 366 -13.90 18.80 2.34
C GLU A 366 -14.77 18.63 3.59
N SER A 367 -16.07 18.37 3.42
CA SER A 367 -16.97 18.02 4.53
C SER A 367 -16.80 16.58 5.01
N SER A 368 -15.93 15.78 4.40
CA SER A 368 -15.74 14.39 4.81
C SER A 368 -15.10 14.29 6.20
N PRO A 369 -15.36 13.20 6.96
CA PRO A 369 -14.78 13.04 8.28
C PRO A 369 -13.25 13.12 8.29
N LEU A 370 -12.58 12.50 7.31
CA LEU A 370 -11.12 12.49 7.26
C LEU A 370 -10.54 13.89 7.04
N HIS A 371 -11.13 14.70 6.14
CA HIS A 371 -10.72 16.10 5.96
C HIS A 371 -10.86 16.91 7.24
N GLN A 372 -12.00 16.78 7.92
CA GLN A 372 -12.27 17.49 9.17
C GLN A 372 -11.26 17.10 10.27
N ILE A 373 -10.94 15.81 10.40
CA ILE A 373 -9.98 15.30 11.39
C ILE A 373 -8.56 15.81 11.11
N VAL A 374 -8.10 15.70 9.86
CA VAL A 374 -6.78 16.19 9.45
C VAL A 374 -6.67 17.69 9.70
N LYS A 375 -7.70 18.45 9.32
CA LYS A 375 -7.76 19.89 9.58
C LYS A 375 -7.70 20.21 11.07
N ALA A 376 -8.49 19.54 11.89
CA ALA A 376 -8.53 19.80 13.33
C ALA A 376 -7.18 19.55 14.01
N LEU A 377 -6.48 18.48 13.64
CA LEU A 377 -5.13 18.19 14.14
C LEU A 377 -4.12 19.27 13.72
N PHE A 378 -4.17 19.74 12.46
CA PHE A 378 -3.32 20.84 12.01
C PHE A 378 -3.63 22.17 12.73
N ASP A 379 -4.91 22.50 12.91
CA ASP A 379 -5.34 23.71 13.65
C ASP A 379 -4.84 23.67 15.11
N LYS A 380 -4.73 22.47 15.68
CA LYS A 380 -4.14 22.20 17.00
C LYS A 380 -2.60 22.10 17.01
N LYS A 381 -1.93 22.45 15.90
CA LYS A 381 -0.47 22.41 15.73
C LYS A 381 0.13 21.02 15.93
N TYR A 382 -0.59 19.97 15.51
CA TYR A 382 0.01 18.65 15.33
C TYR A 382 0.63 18.53 13.94
N SER A 383 1.64 17.66 13.84
CA SER A 383 2.29 17.25 12.60
C SER A 383 2.26 15.74 12.50
N PHE A 384 1.72 15.25 11.39
CA PHE A 384 1.71 13.82 11.13
C PHE A 384 3.13 13.30 10.86
N SER A 385 3.44 12.13 11.43
CA SER A 385 4.75 11.51 11.32
C SER A 385 4.66 10.07 10.85
N LYS A 386 5.74 9.57 10.24
CA LYS A 386 5.90 8.14 9.98
C LYS A 386 6.16 7.43 11.30
N ILE A 387 5.54 6.28 11.54
CA ILE A 387 5.75 5.51 12.77
C ILE A 387 7.22 5.12 12.93
N THR A 388 7.91 4.89 11.81
CA THR A 388 9.34 4.56 11.76
C THR A 388 10.26 5.73 12.08
N SER A 389 9.79 6.98 12.09
CA SER A 389 10.63 8.11 12.53
C SER A 389 10.60 8.30 14.05
N LEU A 390 9.64 7.68 14.74
CA LEU A 390 9.56 7.71 16.20
C LEU A 390 10.65 6.85 16.87
N SER A 391 11.27 5.93 16.12
CA SER A 391 12.26 4.98 16.62
C SER A 391 13.72 5.45 16.55
N ILE A 392 14.00 6.70 16.14
CA ILE A 392 15.38 7.19 15.88
C ILE A 392 16.09 7.66 17.16
N ASN A 393 16.04 6.86 18.22
CA ASN A 393 17.01 6.95 19.32
C ASN A 393 17.62 5.59 19.71
N ASN A 394 17.37 4.50 18.98
CA ASN A 394 18.05 3.22 19.23
C ASN A 394 18.44 2.53 17.92
N GLU A 395 19.76 2.43 17.74
CA GLU A 395 20.55 1.49 16.93
C GLU A 395 20.10 1.12 15.51
N LYS A 396 21.06 1.28 14.60
CA LYS A 396 21.00 0.94 13.18
C LYS A 396 20.45 -0.47 12.98
N ASN A 397 19.21 -0.59 12.54
CA ASN A 397 18.79 -1.77 11.78
C ASN A 397 19.72 -1.87 10.56
N PRO A 398 20.42 -2.99 10.35
CA PRO A 398 21.23 -3.14 9.16
C PRO A 398 20.32 -3.02 7.94
N PRO A 399 20.76 -2.36 6.86
CA PRO A 399 19.99 -2.34 5.64
C PRO A 399 19.75 -3.79 5.23
N ILE A 400 18.48 -4.16 5.01
CA ILE A 400 18.14 -5.36 4.27
C ILE A 400 18.82 -5.17 2.92
N LYS A 401 19.98 -5.80 2.74
CA LYS A 401 20.66 -5.87 1.45
C LYS A 401 19.67 -6.53 0.51
N SER A 402 19.06 -5.71 -0.33
CA SER A 402 18.40 -6.14 -1.54
C SER A 402 19.43 -6.92 -2.35
N PHE A 403 19.41 -8.24 -2.23
CA PHE A 403 20.18 -9.13 -3.08
C PHE A 403 19.46 -9.24 -4.43
N PHE A 404 19.38 -8.13 -5.17
CA PHE A 404 19.25 -8.24 -6.61
C PHE A 404 20.58 -8.75 -7.14
N ASN A 405 20.55 -9.93 -7.76
CA ASN A 405 21.70 -10.51 -8.41
C ASN A 405 21.98 -9.75 -9.73
N LEU A 406 22.47 -8.50 -9.60
CA LEU A 406 22.86 -7.56 -10.65
C LEU A 406 23.90 -8.14 -11.63
N SER A 407 24.58 -9.22 -11.24
CA SER A 407 25.57 -9.92 -12.07
C SER A 407 24.97 -10.55 -13.33
N LYS A 408 23.71 -11.05 -13.27
CA LYS A 408 23.01 -11.64 -14.43
C LYS A 408 22.58 -10.58 -15.44
N LEU A 409 22.21 -9.38 -14.99
CA LEU A 409 21.84 -8.26 -15.87
C LEU A 409 23.06 -7.70 -16.63
N TYR A 410 24.23 -7.69 -15.99
CA TYR A 410 25.49 -7.26 -16.60
C TYR A 410 25.94 -8.17 -17.75
N SER A 411 25.82 -9.49 -17.62
CA SER A 411 26.13 -10.39 -18.74
C SER A 411 25.07 -10.29 -19.84
N PHE A 412 23.81 -10.02 -19.49
CA PHE A 412 22.70 -10.07 -20.43
C PHE A 412 22.54 -8.79 -21.29
N LEU A 413 22.66 -7.59 -20.70
CA LEU A 413 22.62 -6.32 -21.45
C LEU A 413 23.86 -6.10 -22.32
N LYS A 414 25.01 -6.69 -21.94
CA LYS A 414 26.26 -6.60 -22.68
C LYS A 414 26.20 -7.30 -24.04
N PHE A 415 25.28 -8.25 -24.23
CA PHE A 415 25.29 -9.12 -25.41
C PHE A 415 24.16 -8.91 -26.43
N LYS A 416 23.04 -8.21 -26.15
CA LYS A 416 21.92 -8.22 -27.12
C LYS A 416 21.05 -6.97 -27.31
N ILE A 417 21.27 -5.85 -26.63
CA ILE A 417 20.78 -4.55 -27.16
C ILE A 417 21.79 -4.06 -28.21
N LYS A 418 21.99 -4.86 -29.27
CA LYS A 418 22.55 -4.35 -30.52
C LYS A 418 21.39 -3.64 -31.21
N SER A 419 21.63 -2.40 -31.60
CA SER A 419 20.69 -1.50 -32.25
C SER A 419 19.73 -2.22 -33.20
N ILE A 420 18.45 -2.25 -32.86
CA ILE A 420 17.42 -2.30 -33.90
C ILE A 420 17.51 -0.92 -34.57
N LYS A 421 18.22 -0.88 -35.71
CA LYS A 421 18.13 0.24 -36.65
C LYS A 421 16.72 0.33 -37.21
#